data_AF-A0A354BF35-F1
#
_entry.id   AF-A0A354BF35-F1
#
_cell.length_a   1.000
_cell.length_b   1.000
_cell.length_c   1.000
_cell.angle_alpha   90.00
_cell.angle_beta   90.00
_cell.angle_gamma   90.00
#
_symmetry.space_group_name_H-M   'P 1'
#
loop_
_entity.id
_entity.type
_entity.pdbx_description
1 polymer ?
#
loop_
_entity_poly.entity_id
_entity_poly.type
_entity_poly.pdbx_seq_one_letter_code
_entity_poly.pdbx_strand_id
1 'polypeptide(L)'
;SGLAPFQRLAQLFADQRIARPLDAPPFFGGAVGYLSYDLVRQFETLPSLASAHPIVPDLEFAFFDLVAAVDHTCNHLVLMYCPPLTRFLGESREQLFREGRDRLAAFEALLTQPDAGTAHPDDLAPLTFTPEQERSAYMQSVRRCQDYIAAGDIYQANLSHRFAVNCAALRQGPLQADLSAYRRLRTLNPSPFSGLLRLDTIRLISSSPERLVRLEGRRADTRPIAGTRPRGKTPFEDERLVAELQANEKERAEHIMLVDLERNDLGRVCRFGSLRVDEVMTLEQYSHVSHLVSHIAGTLTEQATGFDLLRAMFPGGTITGVPKIRCMEIIEELEPVRRGPYTGSMG
;
A
#
# COMPACT_ATOMS: atom_id res chain seq x y z
N SER A 1 4.11 1.47 28.34
CA SER A 1 4.10 2.89 27.91
C SER A 1 2.69 3.47 27.74
N GLY A 2 1.60 2.67 27.66
CA GLY A 2 0.23 3.20 27.59
C GLY A 2 -0.14 3.97 26.30
N LEU A 3 0.82 4.15 25.39
CA LEU A 3 0.65 4.81 24.10
C LEU A 3 0.00 3.87 23.09
N ALA A 4 -0.84 4.43 22.21
CA ALA A 4 -1.40 3.69 21.10
C ALA A 4 -0.28 3.21 20.14
N PRO A 5 -0.45 2.04 19.47
CA PRO A 5 0.58 1.48 18.59
C PRO A 5 1.14 2.46 17.56
N PHE A 6 0.28 3.27 16.90
CA PHE A 6 0.73 4.23 15.89
C PHE A 6 1.66 5.31 16.46
N GLN A 7 1.32 5.82 17.65
CA GLN A 7 2.15 6.80 18.35
C GLN A 7 3.49 6.21 18.77
N ARG A 8 3.50 4.93 19.19
CA ARG A 8 4.73 4.24 19.53
C ARG A 8 5.63 4.07 18.31
N LEU A 9 5.07 3.71 17.17
CA LEU A 9 5.81 3.63 15.90
C LEU A 9 6.40 5.00 15.52
N ALA A 10 5.62 6.08 15.64
CA ALA A 10 6.07 7.44 15.37
C ALA A 10 7.29 7.83 16.22
N GLN A 11 7.29 7.49 17.51
CA GLN A 11 8.44 7.72 18.41
C GLN A 11 9.68 6.95 17.96
N LEU A 12 9.53 5.66 17.65
CA LEU A 12 10.64 4.82 17.20
C LEU A 12 11.29 5.37 15.92
N PHE A 13 10.51 5.90 14.99
CA PHE A 13 11.04 6.54 13.79
C PHE A 13 11.71 7.88 14.07
N ALA A 14 11.16 8.70 14.97
CA ALA A 14 11.74 9.98 15.34
C ALA A 14 13.15 9.80 15.96
N ASP A 15 13.34 8.76 16.77
CA ASP A 15 14.60 8.47 17.46
C ASP A 15 15.68 7.89 16.53
N GLN A 16 15.33 7.48 15.31
CA GLN A 16 16.19 6.68 14.42
C GLN A 16 16.46 7.35 13.06
N ARG A 17 16.23 8.66 12.93
CA ARG A 17 16.33 9.36 11.65
C ARG A 17 17.78 9.54 11.19
N ILE A 18 18.13 8.90 10.08
CA ILE A 18 19.41 9.05 9.40
C ILE A 18 19.17 9.78 8.06
N ALA A 19 20.01 10.77 7.75
CA ALA A 19 19.94 11.44 6.44
C ALA A 19 20.38 10.48 5.33
N ARG A 20 19.64 10.43 4.21
CA ARG A 20 19.99 9.58 3.07
C ARG A 20 21.37 9.97 2.53
N PRO A 21 22.34 9.04 2.44
CA PRO A 21 23.62 9.30 1.78
C PRO A 21 23.43 9.69 0.30
N LEU A 22 24.36 10.48 -0.25
CA LEU A 22 24.21 11.15 -1.56
C LEU A 22 23.98 10.18 -2.74
N ASP A 23 24.47 8.95 -2.65
CA ASP A 23 24.36 7.92 -3.71
C ASP A 23 23.60 6.67 -3.25
N ALA A 24 22.94 6.74 -2.09
CA ALA A 24 22.17 5.61 -1.60
C ALA A 24 20.85 5.44 -2.40
N PRO A 25 20.44 4.19 -2.68
CA PRO A 25 19.09 3.88 -3.12
C PRO A 25 18.01 4.55 -2.27
N PRO A 26 16.79 4.75 -2.81
CA PRO A 26 15.69 5.41 -2.10
C PRO A 26 15.41 4.82 -0.71
N PHE A 27 15.56 3.50 -0.57
CA PHE A 27 15.50 2.80 0.70
C PHE A 27 16.87 2.18 1.01
N PHE A 28 17.47 2.59 2.13
CA PHE A 28 18.83 2.18 2.54
C PHE A 28 18.89 1.58 3.96
N GLY A 29 17.71 1.33 4.54
CA GLY A 29 17.52 0.94 5.93
C GLY A 29 16.35 1.70 6.55
N GLY A 30 15.78 1.16 7.62
CA GLY A 30 14.58 1.70 8.26
C GLY A 30 13.52 0.62 8.46
N ALA A 31 12.28 1.02 8.74
CA ALA A 31 11.21 0.05 8.96
C ALA A 31 10.40 -0.20 7.68
N VAL A 32 10.06 -1.46 7.45
CA VAL A 32 9.11 -1.90 6.42
C VAL A 32 8.02 -2.69 7.11
N GLY A 33 6.77 -2.46 6.72
CA GLY A 33 5.64 -3.10 7.40
C GLY A 33 4.31 -2.88 6.69
N TYR A 34 3.26 -2.98 7.48
CA TYR A 34 1.91 -2.66 7.02
C TYR A 34 1.10 -1.89 8.07
N LEU A 35 0.11 -1.19 7.57
CA LEU A 35 -0.98 -0.55 8.31
C LEU A 35 -2.27 -1.22 7.85
N SER A 36 -3.00 -1.83 8.78
CA SER A 36 -4.36 -2.34 8.57
C SER A 36 -5.32 -1.18 8.30
N TYR A 37 -6.34 -1.40 7.47
CA TYR A 37 -7.46 -0.46 7.32
C TYR A 37 -8.06 -0.08 8.68
N ASP A 38 -8.17 -1.05 9.60
CA ASP A 38 -8.73 -0.84 10.93
C ASP A 38 -7.90 0.08 11.83
N LEU A 39 -6.65 0.39 11.45
CA LEU A 39 -5.84 1.41 12.13
C LEU A 39 -6.54 2.77 12.20
N VAL A 40 -7.42 3.07 11.24
CA VAL A 40 -8.20 4.31 11.21
C VAL A 40 -9.00 4.53 12.51
N ARG A 41 -9.33 3.47 13.25
CA ARG A 41 -10.02 3.56 14.54
C ARG A 41 -9.19 4.21 15.64
N GLN A 42 -7.88 4.36 15.44
CA GLN A 42 -7.02 5.18 16.31
C GLN A 42 -7.09 6.68 15.97
N PHE A 43 -7.67 7.04 14.82
CA PHE A 43 -7.77 8.42 14.32
C PHE A 43 -9.20 8.94 14.34
N GLU A 44 -10.17 8.08 14.07
CA GLU A 44 -11.59 8.38 13.93
C GLU A 44 -12.46 7.46 14.79
N THR A 45 -13.64 7.95 15.19
CA THR A 45 -14.63 7.15 15.93
C THR A 45 -15.56 6.44 14.94
N LEU A 46 -15.50 5.11 14.92
CA LEU A 46 -16.34 4.27 14.05
C LEU A 46 -17.18 3.28 14.88
N PRO A 47 -18.34 2.85 14.37
CA PRO A 47 -19.11 1.79 15.00
C PRO A 47 -18.31 0.47 15.05
N SER A 48 -18.75 -0.48 15.88
CA SER A 48 -18.17 -1.82 15.98
C SER A 48 -19.27 -2.85 15.78
N LEU A 49 -19.54 -3.14 14.50
CA LEU A 49 -20.61 -4.01 14.03
C LEU A 49 -20.05 -5.23 13.30
N ALA A 50 -19.04 -5.02 12.45
CA ALA A 50 -18.41 -6.07 11.67
C ALA A 50 -17.54 -6.98 12.55
N SER A 51 -17.52 -8.27 12.22
CA SER A 51 -16.70 -9.24 12.94
C SER A 51 -15.20 -8.95 12.76
N ALA A 52 -14.45 -8.91 13.86
CA ALA A 52 -13.00 -8.66 13.85
C ALA A 52 -12.16 -9.89 13.45
N HIS A 53 -12.74 -10.89 12.79
CA HIS A 53 -12.04 -12.11 12.38
C HIS A 53 -11.56 -12.03 10.91
N PRO A 54 -10.29 -12.40 10.62
CA PRO A 54 -9.25 -12.82 11.56
C PRO A 54 -8.68 -11.63 12.36
N ILE A 55 -8.28 -11.91 13.59
CA ILE A 55 -7.64 -10.90 14.45
C ILE A 55 -6.18 -10.79 14.00
N VAL A 56 -5.84 -9.65 13.40
CA VAL A 56 -4.48 -9.28 13.05
C VAL A 56 -4.13 -7.94 13.72
N PRO A 57 -2.85 -7.66 13.98
CA PRO A 57 -2.45 -6.33 14.46
C PRO A 57 -2.88 -5.21 13.52
N ASP A 58 -3.22 -4.04 14.06
CA ASP A 58 -3.51 -2.86 13.23
C ASP A 58 -2.27 -2.35 12.48
N LEU A 59 -1.08 -2.68 12.97
CA LEU A 59 0.19 -2.43 12.32
C LEU A 59 1.25 -3.42 12.81
N GLU A 60 2.21 -3.73 11.94
CA GLU A 60 3.41 -4.49 12.28
C GLU A 60 4.54 -4.06 11.35
N PHE A 61 5.70 -3.74 11.92
CA PHE A 61 6.86 -3.23 11.20
C PHE A 61 8.13 -3.92 11.71
N ALA A 62 9.00 -4.29 10.78
CA ALA A 62 10.35 -4.75 11.07
C ALA A 62 11.35 -3.66 10.68
N PHE A 63 12.34 -3.41 11.55
CA PHE A 63 13.42 -2.46 11.30
C PHE A 63 14.62 -3.21 10.69
N PHE A 64 14.98 -2.82 9.47
CA PHE A 64 16.05 -3.41 8.69
C PHE A 64 17.27 -2.50 8.69
N ASP A 65 18.40 -3.05 9.10
CA ASP A 65 19.72 -2.43 9.04
C ASP A 65 20.62 -3.05 7.96
N LEU A 66 20.17 -4.12 7.30
CA LEU A 66 20.86 -4.78 6.20
C LEU A 66 19.91 -4.91 5.02
N VAL A 67 20.27 -4.26 3.89
CA VAL A 67 19.39 -4.11 2.73
C VAL A 67 20.14 -4.46 1.45
N ALA A 68 19.46 -5.18 0.56
CA ALA A 68 19.89 -5.41 -0.82
C ALA A 68 18.98 -4.62 -1.75
N ALA A 69 19.54 -3.69 -2.52
CA ALA A 69 18.81 -2.92 -3.52
C ALA A 69 19.28 -3.32 -4.93
N VAL A 70 18.33 -3.67 -5.79
CA VAL A 70 18.61 -4.02 -7.19
C VAL A 70 18.24 -2.83 -8.06
N ASP A 71 19.24 -2.25 -8.72
CA ASP A 71 19.06 -1.27 -9.78
C ASP A 71 18.96 -2.00 -11.11
N HIS A 72 17.74 -2.09 -11.65
CA HIS A 72 17.49 -2.75 -12.94
C HIS A 72 17.97 -1.93 -14.14
N THR A 73 18.15 -0.62 -14.01
CA THR A 73 18.61 0.26 -15.09
C THR A 73 20.11 0.12 -15.27
N CYS A 74 20.87 0.10 -14.17
CA CYS A 74 22.31 -0.12 -14.19
C CYS A 74 22.71 -1.60 -14.09
N ASN A 75 21.75 -2.50 -13.86
CA ASN A 75 21.99 -3.91 -13.58
C ASN A 75 22.98 -4.13 -12.41
N HIS A 76 22.81 -3.35 -11.34
CA HIS A 76 23.66 -3.38 -10.15
C HIS A 76 22.89 -3.91 -8.94
N LEU A 77 23.61 -4.63 -8.06
CA LEU A 77 23.14 -5.00 -6.73
C LEU A 77 23.97 -4.21 -5.71
N VAL A 78 23.29 -3.41 -4.88
CA VAL A 78 23.91 -2.63 -3.80
C VAL A 78 23.54 -3.26 -2.47
N LEU A 79 24.55 -3.72 -1.73
CA LEU A 79 24.40 -4.22 -0.36
C LEU A 79 24.74 -3.10 0.62
N MET A 80 23.84 -2.85 1.56
CA MET A 80 23.96 -1.74 2.51
C MET A 80 23.78 -2.23 3.93
N TYR A 81 24.67 -1.76 4.80
CA TYR A 81 24.52 -1.89 6.25
C TYR A 81 24.36 -0.50 6.85
N CYS A 82 23.20 -0.25 7.47
CA CYS A 82 22.82 1.00 8.09
C CYS A 82 22.32 0.73 9.51
N PRO A 83 23.21 0.71 10.52
CA PRO A 83 22.80 0.46 11.89
C PRO A 83 21.87 1.58 12.39
N PRO A 84 20.93 1.28 13.31
CA PRO A 84 20.09 2.30 13.93
C PRO A 84 20.92 3.44 14.54
N LEU A 85 20.39 4.67 14.51
CA LEU A 85 21.07 5.87 15.01
C LEU A 85 21.52 5.71 16.47
N THR A 86 20.72 5.05 17.30
CA THR A 86 21.07 4.78 18.70
C THR A 86 22.36 3.96 18.83
N ARG A 87 22.56 2.95 17.97
CA ARG A 87 23.81 2.19 17.91
C ARG A 87 24.94 3.04 17.34
N PHE A 88 24.67 3.78 16.28
CA PHE A 88 25.64 4.66 15.63
C PHE A 88 26.24 5.71 16.58
N LEU A 89 25.44 6.22 17.52
CA LEU A 89 25.88 7.18 18.53
C LEU A 89 26.47 6.51 19.79
N GLY A 90 26.05 5.29 20.11
CA GLY A 90 26.42 4.59 21.35
C GLY A 90 27.62 3.65 21.24
N GLU A 91 27.98 3.21 20.04
CA GLU A 91 29.05 2.22 19.80
C GLU A 91 30.25 2.83 19.06
N SER A 92 31.41 2.19 19.17
CA SER A 92 32.61 2.67 18.48
C SER A 92 32.48 2.51 16.96
N ARG A 93 32.97 3.50 16.20
CA ARG A 93 32.96 3.46 14.73
C ARG A 93 33.69 2.25 14.17
N GLU A 94 34.80 1.86 14.80
CA GLU A 94 35.59 0.71 14.35
C GLU A 94 34.83 -0.61 14.52
N GLN A 95 34.10 -0.76 15.64
CA GLN A 95 33.25 -1.92 15.88
C GLN A 95 32.12 -2.01 14.85
N LEU A 96 31.36 -0.93 14.63
CA LEU A 96 30.27 -0.92 13.66
C LEU A 96 30.76 -1.13 12.22
N PHE A 97 31.93 -0.58 11.88
CA PHE A 97 32.55 -0.81 10.58
C PHE A 97 32.94 -2.27 10.37
N ARG A 98 33.52 -2.91 11.40
CA ARG A 98 33.87 -4.34 11.35
C ARG A 98 32.62 -5.21 11.22
N GLU A 99 31.61 -4.99 12.07
CA GLU A 99 30.33 -5.69 11.98
C GLU A 99 29.69 -5.53 10.61
N GLY A 100 29.65 -4.29 10.09
CA GLY A 100 29.10 -4.02 8.77
C GLY A 100 29.80 -4.80 7.67
N ARG A 101 31.14 -4.83 7.68
CA ARG A 101 31.93 -5.63 6.73
C ARG A 101 31.61 -7.12 6.83
N ASP A 102 31.55 -7.67 8.04
CA ASP A 102 31.30 -9.09 8.26
C ASP A 102 29.88 -9.48 7.81
N ARG A 103 28.87 -8.65 8.15
CA ARG A 103 27.47 -8.88 7.75
C ARG A 103 27.27 -8.73 6.25
N LEU A 104 27.91 -7.74 5.61
CA LEU A 104 27.86 -7.56 4.16
C LEU A 104 28.52 -8.73 3.43
N ALA A 105 29.68 -9.20 3.89
CA ALA A 105 30.35 -10.36 3.32
C ALA A 105 29.52 -11.64 3.47
N ALA A 106 28.89 -11.85 4.63
CA ALA A 106 27.97 -12.97 4.83
C ALA A 106 26.74 -12.89 3.91
N PHE A 107 26.20 -11.68 3.70
CA PHE A 107 25.06 -11.48 2.83
C PHE A 107 25.41 -11.67 1.35
N GLU A 108 26.55 -11.16 0.92
CA GLU A 108 27.12 -11.42 -0.41
C GLU A 108 27.31 -12.92 -0.64
N ALA A 109 27.89 -13.63 0.32
CA ALA A 109 28.07 -15.07 0.23
C ALA A 109 26.73 -15.83 0.12
N LEU A 110 25.68 -15.36 0.80
CA LEU A 110 24.34 -15.93 0.68
C LEU A 110 23.75 -15.70 -0.72
N LEU A 111 23.92 -14.50 -1.29
CA LEU A 111 23.34 -14.12 -2.58
C LEU A 111 24.12 -14.69 -3.78
N THR A 112 25.40 -15.01 -3.60
CA THR A 112 26.27 -15.59 -4.64
C THR A 112 26.34 -17.12 -4.60
N GLN A 113 25.74 -17.76 -3.58
CA GLN A 113 25.58 -19.20 -3.56
C GLN A 113 24.85 -19.65 -4.83
N PRO A 114 25.33 -20.70 -5.52
CA PRO A 114 24.61 -21.27 -6.64
C PRO A 114 23.20 -21.60 -6.17
N ASP A 115 22.19 -21.10 -6.88
CA ASP A 115 20.82 -21.57 -6.66
C ASP A 115 20.88 -23.09 -6.76
N ALA A 116 20.53 -23.79 -5.69
CA ALA A 116 20.69 -25.24 -5.55
C ALA A 116 19.76 -26.02 -6.51
N GLY A 117 19.30 -25.39 -7.59
CA GLY A 117 18.22 -25.87 -8.42
C GLY A 117 17.01 -26.10 -7.54
N THR A 118 16.49 -25.06 -6.89
CA THR A 118 15.14 -25.20 -6.35
C THR A 118 14.20 -25.33 -7.54
N ALA A 119 13.87 -26.58 -7.91
CA ALA A 119 12.89 -26.93 -8.92
C ALA A 119 11.76 -25.93 -8.79
N HIS A 120 11.53 -25.10 -9.81
CA HIS A 120 10.45 -24.11 -9.81
C HIS A 120 9.15 -24.91 -9.66
N PRO A 121 8.53 -24.97 -8.46
CA PRO A 121 7.25 -25.63 -8.38
C PRO A 121 6.29 -24.54 -8.86
N ASP A 122 6.08 -24.52 -10.18
CA ASP A 122 4.82 -24.04 -10.74
C ASP A 122 3.64 -24.90 -10.23
N ASP A 123 3.92 -26.00 -9.52
CA ASP A 123 3.02 -26.87 -8.76
C ASP A 123 2.46 -26.24 -7.46
N LEU A 124 2.11 -24.95 -7.48
CA LEU A 124 1.01 -24.55 -6.59
C LEU A 124 -0.22 -25.29 -7.10
N ALA A 125 -0.67 -26.30 -6.34
CA ALA A 125 -1.92 -27.00 -6.61
C ALA A 125 -3.03 -25.97 -6.88
N PRO A 126 -3.98 -26.27 -7.79
CA PRO A 126 -5.04 -25.35 -8.14
C PRO A 126 -5.67 -24.72 -6.89
N LEU A 127 -5.63 -23.39 -6.82
CA LEU A 127 -6.18 -22.64 -5.69
C LEU A 127 -7.69 -22.57 -5.86
N THR A 128 -8.42 -23.16 -4.91
CA THR A 128 -9.87 -22.99 -4.82
C THR A 128 -10.18 -21.76 -3.97
N PHE A 129 -10.90 -20.81 -4.58
CA PHE A 129 -11.40 -19.62 -3.90
C PHE A 129 -12.83 -19.86 -3.42
N THR A 130 -13.06 -19.64 -2.13
CA THR A 130 -14.39 -19.76 -1.51
C THR A 130 -14.83 -18.37 -1.06
N PRO A 131 -15.97 -17.86 -1.57
CA PRO A 131 -16.51 -16.60 -1.07
C PRO A 131 -16.96 -16.78 0.38
N GLU A 132 -16.64 -15.82 1.24
CA GLU A 132 -17.10 -15.83 2.65
C GLU A 132 -18.51 -15.26 2.86
N GLN A 133 -19.19 -14.89 1.77
CA GLN A 133 -20.54 -14.35 1.81
C GLN A 133 -21.28 -14.75 0.54
N GLU A 134 -22.58 -14.97 0.70
CA GLU A 134 -23.45 -15.28 -0.42
C GLU A 134 -23.59 -14.09 -1.37
N ARG A 135 -23.69 -14.38 -2.67
CA ARG A 135 -23.91 -13.34 -3.69
C ARG A 135 -25.15 -12.51 -3.39
N SER A 136 -26.23 -13.13 -2.93
CA SER A 136 -27.48 -12.45 -2.58
C SER A 136 -27.29 -11.44 -1.45
N ALA A 137 -26.51 -11.79 -0.43
CA ALA A 137 -26.18 -10.91 0.69
C ALA A 137 -25.37 -9.70 0.22
N TYR A 138 -24.34 -9.91 -0.61
CA TYR A 138 -23.57 -8.80 -1.19
C TYR A 138 -24.45 -7.85 -2.02
N MET A 139 -25.32 -8.41 -2.87
CA MET A 139 -26.25 -7.60 -3.68
C MET A 139 -27.24 -6.82 -2.81
N GLN A 140 -27.61 -7.33 -1.64
CA GLN A 140 -28.43 -6.58 -0.68
C GLN A 140 -27.64 -5.41 -0.08
N SER A 141 -26.38 -5.61 0.33
CA SER A 141 -25.50 -4.52 0.79
C SER A 141 -25.32 -3.45 -0.28
N VAL A 142 -25.16 -3.83 -1.55
CA VAL A 142 -25.09 -2.88 -2.68
C VAL A 142 -26.37 -2.05 -2.80
N ARG A 143 -27.56 -2.66 -2.72
CA ARG A 143 -28.84 -1.93 -2.75
C ARG A 143 -28.98 -0.95 -1.58
N ARG A 144 -28.62 -1.39 -0.37
CA ARG A 144 -28.63 -0.51 0.82
C ARG A 144 -27.66 0.67 0.66
N CYS A 145 -26.48 0.45 0.09
CA CYS A 145 -25.55 1.52 -0.24
C CYS A 145 -26.14 2.49 -1.27
N GLN A 146 -26.86 2.01 -2.27
CA GLN A 146 -27.59 2.86 -3.22
C GLN A 146 -28.70 3.67 -2.53
N ASP A 147 -29.37 3.11 -1.53
CA ASP A 147 -30.36 3.85 -0.72
C ASP A 147 -29.69 5.01 0.06
N TYR A 148 -28.50 4.77 0.64
CA TYR A 148 -27.70 5.83 1.28
C TYR A 148 -27.28 6.93 0.29
N ILE A 149 -26.92 6.56 -0.95
CA ILE A 149 -26.62 7.53 -2.01
C ILE A 149 -27.88 8.33 -2.38
N ALA A 150 -29.01 7.66 -2.57
CA ALA A 150 -30.28 8.30 -2.94
C ALA A 150 -30.81 9.25 -1.84
N ALA A 151 -30.54 8.93 -0.58
CA ALA A 151 -30.86 9.78 0.57
C ALA A 151 -29.91 11.00 0.70
N GLY A 152 -28.79 11.01 -0.02
CA GLY A 152 -27.80 12.09 0.01
C GLY A 152 -26.78 11.96 1.16
N ASP A 153 -26.67 10.79 1.80
CA ASP A 153 -25.70 10.57 2.89
C ASP A 153 -24.26 10.47 2.37
N ILE A 154 -24.08 9.88 1.19
CA ILE A 154 -22.80 9.69 0.51
C ILE A 154 -22.96 9.86 -1.01
N TYR A 155 -21.88 10.21 -1.69
CA TYR A 155 -21.83 10.22 -3.16
C TYR A 155 -21.42 8.86 -3.72
N GLN A 156 -20.56 8.15 -2.98
CA GLN A 156 -19.97 6.87 -3.36
C GLN A 156 -19.44 6.16 -2.13
N ALA A 157 -19.52 4.83 -2.12
CA ALA A 157 -18.75 3.99 -1.23
C ALA A 157 -18.22 2.76 -1.98
N ASN A 158 -17.05 2.29 -1.57
CA ASN A 158 -16.41 1.10 -2.11
C ASN A 158 -16.72 -0.07 -1.16
N LEU A 159 -17.69 -0.92 -1.53
CA LEU A 159 -17.98 -2.15 -0.80
C LEU A 159 -17.10 -3.29 -1.30
N SER A 160 -16.72 -4.18 -0.39
CA SER A 160 -15.80 -5.27 -0.68
C SER A 160 -16.33 -6.62 -0.20
N HIS A 161 -15.69 -7.68 -0.69
CA HIS A 161 -15.99 -9.04 -0.31
C HIS A 161 -14.70 -9.89 -0.24
N ARG A 162 -14.57 -10.68 0.82
CA ARG A 162 -13.42 -11.56 1.05
C ARG A 162 -13.62 -12.95 0.44
N PHE A 163 -12.63 -13.39 -0.33
CA PHE A 163 -12.48 -14.79 -0.74
C PHE A 163 -11.42 -15.47 0.13
N ALA A 164 -11.76 -16.62 0.68
CA ALA A 164 -10.83 -17.50 1.38
C ALA A 164 -10.20 -18.48 0.38
N VAL A 165 -8.91 -18.75 0.57
CA VAL A 165 -8.20 -19.81 -0.17
C VAL A 165 -7.68 -20.84 0.82
N ASN A 166 -8.11 -22.09 0.66
CA ASN A 166 -7.55 -23.20 1.42
C ASN A 166 -6.39 -23.83 0.64
N CYS A 167 -5.18 -23.40 0.94
CA CYS A 167 -3.95 -23.99 0.40
C CYS A 167 -2.94 -24.23 1.53
N ALA A 168 -2.63 -25.49 1.82
CA ALA A 168 -1.70 -25.84 2.90
C ALA A 168 -0.32 -25.21 2.69
N ALA A 169 0.15 -25.16 1.44
CA ALA A 169 1.42 -24.55 1.06
C ALA A 169 1.46 -23.04 1.34
N LEU A 170 0.34 -22.32 1.23
CA LEU A 170 0.30 -20.88 1.53
C LEU A 170 0.01 -20.59 3.01
N ARG A 171 -0.69 -21.49 3.72
CA ARG A 171 -1.01 -21.29 5.15
C ARG A 171 0.19 -21.43 6.07
N GLN A 172 1.01 -22.46 5.84
CA GLN A 172 2.14 -22.79 6.72
C GLN A 172 3.41 -23.14 5.93
N GLY A 173 3.39 -22.99 4.61
CA GLY A 173 4.51 -23.43 3.80
C GLY A 173 5.74 -22.53 3.88
N PRO A 174 6.84 -23.01 3.27
CA PRO A 174 8.12 -22.34 3.28
C PRO A 174 8.09 -21.06 2.44
N LEU A 175 9.15 -20.24 2.56
CA LEU A 175 9.37 -19.04 1.74
C LEU A 175 9.18 -19.31 0.23
N GLN A 176 9.55 -20.51 -0.24
CA GLN A 176 9.43 -20.87 -1.65
C GLN A 176 7.99 -20.85 -2.18
N ALA A 177 7.00 -21.24 -1.35
CA ALA A 177 5.60 -21.22 -1.76
C ALA A 177 5.11 -19.76 -1.92
N ASP A 178 5.47 -18.90 -0.98
CA ASP A 178 5.16 -17.47 -1.02
C ASP A 178 5.83 -16.79 -2.24
N LEU A 179 7.09 -17.14 -2.53
CA LEU A 179 7.82 -16.66 -3.70
C LEU A 179 7.20 -17.14 -5.03
N SER A 180 6.77 -18.40 -5.11
CA SER A 180 6.08 -18.93 -6.30
C SER A 180 4.77 -18.18 -6.57
N ALA A 181 3.95 -17.98 -5.52
CA ALA A 181 2.72 -17.20 -5.62
C ALA A 181 2.99 -15.74 -6.04
N TYR A 182 3.98 -15.09 -5.43
CA TYR A 182 4.38 -13.73 -5.78
C TYR A 182 4.88 -13.62 -7.22
N ARG A 183 5.73 -14.55 -7.68
CA ARG A 183 6.22 -14.58 -9.07
C ARG A 183 5.06 -14.73 -10.05
N ARG A 184 4.14 -15.66 -9.81
CA ARG A 184 2.96 -15.85 -10.66
C ARG A 184 2.09 -14.60 -10.72
N LEU A 185 1.85 -13.96 -9.56
CA LEU A 185 1.09 -12.71 -9.49
C LEU A 185 1.78 -11.59 -10.27
N ARG A 186 3.09 -11.40 -10.08
CA ARG A 186 3.89 -10.37 -10.76
C ARG A 186 3.94 -10.58 -12.28
N THR A 187 4.00 -11.82 -12.75
CA THR A 187 3.96 -12.14 -14.19
C THR A 187 2.60 -11.83 -14.81
N LEU A 188 1.50 -12.14 -14.11
CA LEU A 188 0.15 -11.95 -14.62
C LEU A 188 -0.37 -10.51 -14.46
N ASN A 189 0.04 -9.80 -13.42
CA ASN A 189 -0.39 -8.44 -13.14
C ASN A 189 0.77 -7.62 -12.56
N PRO A 190 1.72 -7.18 -13.40
CA PRO A 190 2.82 -6.33 -12.95
C PRO A 190 2.26 -4.98 -12.48
N SER A 191 2.72 -4.51 -11.31
CA SER A 191 2.25 -3.26 -10.73
C SER A 191 3.41 -2.45 -10.12
N PRO A 192 3.29 -1.12 -10.02
CA PRO A 192 4.36 -0.24 -9.52
C PRO A 192 4.70 -0.45 -8.04
N PHE A 193 3.77 -0.99 -7.25
CA PHE A 193 3.93 -1.18 -5.80
C PHE A 193 3.72 -2.65 -5.38
N SER A 194 4.25 -3.58 -6.17
CA SER A 194 4.23 -5.02 -5.85
C SER A 194 5.24 -5.36 -4.76
N GLY A 195 4.91 -6.33 -3.90
CA GLY A 195 5.82 -6.81 -2.88
C GLY A 195 5.37 -8.12 -2.21
N LEU A 196 6.35 -8.81 -1.61
CA LEU A 196 6.15 -9.93 -0.70
C LEU A 196 6.70 -9.50 0.66
N LEU A 197 5.83 -9.39 1.66
CA LEU A 197 6.19 -9.05 3.04
C LEU A 197 5.90 -10.25 3.94
N ARG A 198 6.88 -10.68 4.74
CA ARG A 198 6.73 -11.75 5.72
C ARG A 198 7.13 -11.21 7.09
N LEU A 199 6.15 -11.09 7.97
CA LEU A 199 6.31 -10.69 9.36
C LEU A 199 5.91 -11.86 10.28
N ASP A 200 6.03 -11.67 11.59
CA ASP A 200 5.77 -12.74 12.55
C ASP A 200 4.28 -13.10 12.59
N THR A 201 3.41 -12.09 12.45
CA THR A 201 1.95 -12.32 12.53
C THR A 201 1.28 -12.49 11.17
N ILE A 202 1.89 -12.02 10.08
CA ILE A 202 1.25 -12.00 8.76
C ILE A 202 2.22 -12.14 7.59
N ARG A 203 1.69 -12.62 6.46
CA ARG A 203 2.35 -12.63 5.16
C ARG A 203 1.46 -11.91 4.15
N LEU A 204 2.01 -10.94 3.43
CA LEU A 204 1.31 -10.18 2.40
C LEU A 204 1.99 -10.42 1.05
N ILE A 205 1.20 -10.86 0.08
CA ILE A 205 1.59 -10.99 -1.34
C ILE A 205 0.74 -10.00 -2.11
N SER A 206 1.35 -8.94 -2.61
CA SER A 206 0.62 -7.80 -3.18
C SER A 206 1.14 -7.42 -4.56
N SER A 207 0.20 -6.98 -5.41
CA SER A 207 0.49 -6.25 -6.65
C SER A 207 -0.39 -5.01 -6.68
N SER A 208 -0.01 -4.00 -5.90
CA SER A 208 -0.81 -2.77 -5.76
C SER A 208 -0.54 -1.81 -6.92
N PRO A 209 -1.59 -1.35 -7.62
CA PRO A 209 -1.45 -0.34 -8.68
C PRO A 209 -1.35 1.08 -8.12
N GLU A 210 -1.84 1.31 -6.90
CA GLU A 210 -2.03 2.65 -6.34
C GLU A 210 -1.15 2.86 -5.10
N ARG A 211 -0.66 4.09 -4.96
CA ARG A 211 0.11 4.58 -3.81
C ARG A 211 -0.79 5.45 -2.96
N LEU A 212 -0.84 5.18 -1.66
CA LEU A 212 -1.49 6.08 -0.70
C LEU A 212 -0.80 7.45 -0.64
N VAL A 213 0.50 7.46 -0.33
CA VAL A 213 1.29 8.69 -0.28
C VAL A 213 2.79 8.38 -0.37
N ARG A 214 3.58 9.29 -0.91
CA ARG A 214 5.04 9.31 -0.83
C ARG A 214 5.48 10.61 -0.16
N LEU A 215 6.54 10.54 0.64
CA LEU A 215 7.22 11.70 1.21
C LEU A 215 8.71 11.66 0.84
N GLU A 216 9.18 12.68 0.13
CA GLU A 216 10.61 12.88 -0.15
C GLU A 216 11.05 14.26 0.37
N GLY A 217 11.95 14.28 1.34
CA GLY A 217 12.28 15.50 2.08
C GLY A 217 11.04 16.07 2.78
N ARG A 218 10.54 17.20 2.30
CA ARG A 218 9.25 17.80 2.74
C ARG A 218 8.16 17.74 1.68
N ARG A 219 8.43 17.20 0.49
CA ARG A 219 7.45 17.10 -0.60
C ARG A 219 6.64 15.81 -0.43
N ALA A 220 5.34 15.96 -0.23
CA ALA A 220 4.39 14.87 -0.19
C ALA A 220 3.63 14.78 -1.52
N ASP A 221 3.37 13.56 -2.00
CA ASP A 221 2.56 13.37 -3.20
C ASP A 221 1.76 12.06 -3.20
N THR A 222 0.63 12.08 -3.91
CA THR A 222 -0.32 10.97 -4.12
C THR A 222 -0.78 10.96 -5.58
N ARG A 223 -1.26 9.80 -6.05
CA ARG A 223 -1.77 9.60 -7.41
C ARG A 223 -3.09 8.84 -7.38
N PRO A 224 -4.24 9.53 -7.21
CA PRO A 224 -5.53 8.85 -7.21
C PRO A 224 -5.82 8.25 -8.57
N ILE A 225 -6.33 7.02 -8.56
CA ILE A 225 -6.78 6.30 -9.73
C ILE A 225 -8.31 6.27 -9.75
N ALA A 226 -8.93 6.71 -10.84
CA ALA A 226 -10.36 6.48 -11.06
C ALA A 226 -10.66 6.25 -12.54
N GLY A 227 -11.73 5.50 -12.82
CA GLY A 227 -12.07 5.10 -14.17
C GLY A 227 -11.09 4.07 -14.73
N THR A 228 -11.64 2.95 -15.20
CA THR A 228 -10.84 1.85 -15.74
C THR A 228 -11.47 1.35 -17.03
N ARG A 229 -10.65 1.12 -18.04
CA ARG A 229 -11.04 0.35 -19.23
C ARG A 229 -10.02 -0.76 -19.48
N PRO A 230 -10.46 -1.94 -19.94
CA PRO A 230 -9.52 -2.97 -20.39
C PRO A 230 -8.73 -2.45 -21.59
N ARG A 231 -7.53 -2.98 -21.82
CA ARG A 231 -6.82 -2.75 -23.08
C ARG A 231 -7.61 -3.37 -24.24
N GLY A 232 -7.67 -2.66 -25.36
CA GLY A 232 -8.24 -3.17 -26.60
C GLY A 232 -7.42 -4.33 -27.16
N LYS A 233 -8.06 -5.26 -27.87
CA LYS A 233 -7.37 -6.36 -28.56
C LYS A 233 -6.65 -5.88 -29.82
N THR A 234 -7.00 -4.68 -30.30
CA THR A 234 -6.40 -4.01 -31.45
C THR A 234 -6.13 -2.54 -31.11
N PRO A 235 -5.18 -1.86 -31.78
CA PRO A 235 -4.92 -0.43 -31.56
C PRO A 235 -6.17 0.44 -31.71
N PHE A 236 -7.00 0.16 -32.72
CA PHE A 236 -8.24 0.89 -32.95
C PHE A 236 -9.27 0.69 -31.81
N GLU A 237 -9.40 -0.55 -31.31
CA GLU A 237 -10.27 -0.82 -30.17
C GLU A 237 -9.74 -0.15 -28.89
N ASP A 238 -8.42 -0.13 -28.70
CA ASP A 238 -7.76 0.51 -27.55
C ASP A 238 -7.99 2.02 -27.56
N GLU A 239 -7.76 2.68 -28.70
CA GLU A 239 -8.04 4.11 -28.88
C GLU A 239 -9.52 4.44 -28.64
N ARG A 240 -10.45 3.60 -29.11
CA ARG A 240 -11.89 3.78 -28.86
C ARG A 240 -12.22 3.68 -27.36
N LEU A 241 -11.67 2.69 -26.67
CA LEU A 241 -11.90 2.49 -25.23
C LEU A 241 -11.31 3.63 -24.39
N VAL A 242 -10.14 4.13 -24.79
CA VAL A 242 -9.51 5.32 -24.19
C VAL A 242 -10.37 6.56 -24.40
N ALA A 243 -10.82 6.81 -25.62
CA ALA A 243 -11.68 7.95 -25.93
C ALA A 243 -13.01 7.87 -25.15
N GLU A 244 -13.58 6.67 -25.01
CA GLU A 244 -14.78 6.42 -24.22
C GLU A 244 -14.55 6.73 -22.73
N LEU A 245 -13.41 6.33 -22.17
CA LEU A 245 -13.03 6.63 -20.78
C LEU A 245 -12.90 8.15 -20.56
N GLN A 246 -12.22 8.85 -21.47
CA GLN A 246 -12.01 10.30 -21.40
C GLN A 246 -13.29 11.11 -21.60
N ALA A 247 -14.24 10.60 -22.39
CA ALA A 247 -15.52 11.25 -22.63
C ALA A 247 -16.58 10.93 -21.57
N ASN A 248 -16.35 9.95 -20.69
CA ASN A 248 -17.33 9.53 -19.70
C ASN A 248 -17.48 10.56 -18.58
N GLU A 249 -18.58 11.33 -18.62
CA GLU A 249 -18.88 12.37 -17.63
C GLU A 249 -18.97 11.84 -16.20
N LYS A 250 -19.48 10.62 -16.01
CA LYS A 250 -19.60 9.99 -14.69
C LYS A 250 -18.23 9.69 -14.10
N GLU A 251 -17.36 9.03 -14.86
CA GLU A 251 -16.00 8.66 -14.42
C GLU A 251 -15.17 9.92 -14.12
N ARG A 252 -15.35 10.97 -14.92
CA ARG A 252 -14.72 12.28 -14.68
C ARG A 252 -15.21 12.93 -13.40
N ALA A 253 -16.52 12.93 -13.14
CA ALA A 253 -17.07 13.50 -11.92
C ALA A 253 -16.56 12.76 -10.68
N GLU A 254 -16.53 11.42 -10.72
CA GLU A 254 -15.95 10.58 -9.67
C GLU A 254 -14.46 10.90 -9.44
N HIS A 255 -13.68 11.02 -10.52
CA HIS A 255 -12.26 11.34 -10.40
C HIS A 255 -12.01 12.74 -9.82
N ILE A 256 -12.77 13.77 -10.21
CA ILE A 256 -12.65 15.13 -9.64
C ILE A 256 -12.92 15.10 -8.14
N MET A 257 -13.97 14.40 -7.75
CA MET A 257 -14.36 14.26 -6.35
C MET A 257 -13.24 13.62 -5.52
N LEU A 258 -12.57 12.59 -6.05
CA LEU A 258 -11.41 11.96 -5.41
C LEU A 258 -10.21 12.90 -5.34
N VAL A 259 -9.92 13.65 -6.41
CA VAL A 259 -8.87 14.65 -6.42
C VAL A 259 -9.11 15.72 -5.34
N ASP A 260 -10.33 16.20 -5.20
CA ASP A 260 -10.67 17.19 -4.18
C ASP A 260 -10.61 16.64 -2.77
N LEU A 261 -10.98 15.37 -2.55
CA LEU A 261 -10.79 14.69 -1.27
C LEU A 261 -9.30 14.63 -0.90
N GLU A 262 -8.45 14.16 -1.80
CA GLU A 262 -7.01 14.02 -1.53
C GLU A 262 -6.31 15.38 -1.38
N ARG A 263 -6.76 16.41 -2.09
CA ARG A 263 -6.33 17.79 -1.85
C ARG A 263 -6.72 18.27 -0.46
N ASN A 264 -7.94 17.93 0.01
CA ASN A 264 -8.36 18.26 1.37
C ASN A 264 -7.46 17.58 2.41
N ASP A 265 -7.21 16.29 2.23
CA ASP A 265 -6.40 15.49 3.15
C ASP A 265 -4.95 15.98 3.22
N LEU A 266 -4.28 16.16 2.07
CA LEU A 266 -2.94 16.74 2.02
C LEU A 266 -2.91 18.17 2.59
N GLY A 267 -3.98 18.93 2.37
CA GLY A 267 -4.12 20.32 2.84
C GLY A 267 -4.09 20.48 4.36
N ARG A 268 -4.42 19.42 5.11
CA ARG A 268 -4.36 19.43 6.59
C ARG A 268 -2.92 19.54 7.12
N VAL A 269 -1.93 19.09 6.36
CA VAL A 269 -0.53 18.99 6.79
C VAL A 269 0.47 19.74 5.90
N CYS A 270 0.02 20.20 4.72
CA CYS A 270 0.83 20.98 3.78
C CYS A 270 0.76 22.49 4.03
N ARG A 271 1.81 23.23 3.64
CA ARG A 271 1.83 24.70 3.68
C ARG A 271 0.73 25.27 2.79
N PHE A 272 0.08 26.32 3.27
CA PHE A 272 -0.92 27.06 2.49
C PHE A 272 -0.34 27.50 1.14
N GLY A 273 -1.12 27.31 0.06
CA GLY A 273 -0.71 27.63 -1.31
C GLY A 273 0.36 26.71 -1.92
N SER A 274 0.86 25.68 -1.21
CA SER A 274 1.84 24.75 -1.76
C SER A 274 1.25 23.58 -2.54
N LEU A 275 -0.05 23.33 -2.38
CA LEU A 275 -0.74 22.24 -3.07
C LEU A 275 -0.87 22.55 -4.56
N ARG A 276 -0.48 21.58 -5.38
CA ARG A 276 -0.60 21.60 -6.84
C ARG A 276 -1.19 20.30 -7.34
N VAL A 277 -1.94 20.41 -8.42
CA VAL A 277 -2.38 19.26 -9.21
C VAL A 277 -1.72 19.41 -10.57
N ASP A 278 -0.62 18.69 -10.77
CA ASP A 278 0.28 18.90 -11.92
C ASP A 278 -0.17 18.09 -13.15
N GLU A 279 -0.71 16.89 -12.93
CA GLU A 279 -1.32 16.02 -13.94
C GLU A 279 -2.79 15.86 -13.55
N VAL A 280 -3.74 16.24 -14.42
CA VAL A 280 -5.18 16.11 -14.15
C VAL A 280 -5.80 15.20 -15.19
N MET A 281 -6.38 14.08 -14.75
CA MET A 281 -7.03 13.09 -15.62
C MET A 281 -6.15 12.64 -16.79
N THR A 282 -4.84 12.52 -16.54
CA THR A 282 -3.91 11.96 -17.51
C THR A 282 -4.22 10.47 -17.66
N LEU A 283 -4.11 9.97 -18.89
CA LEU A 283 -4.26 8.54 -19.15
C LEU A 283 -2.95 7.81 -18.81
N GLU A 284 -2.99 6.85 -17.89
CA GLU A 284 -1.90 5.88 -17.73
C GLU A 284 -2.33 4.51 -18.26
N GLN A 285 -1.47 3.91 -19.09
CA GLN A 285 -1.71 2.61 -19.69
C GLN A 285 -0.81 1.56 -19.03
N TYR A 286 -1.46 0.55 -18.45
CA TYR A 286 -0.83 -0.64 -17.89
C TYR A 286 -0.94 -1.81 -18.88
N SER A 287 -0.37 -2.96 -18.52
CA SER A 287 -0.37 -4.14 -19.39
C SER A 287 -1.78 -4.65 -19.75
N HIS A 288 -2.76 -4.49 -18.86
CA HIS A 288 -4.12 -5.02 -19.04
C HIS A 288 -5.23 -3.98 -18.99
N VAL A 289 -4.95 -2.78 -18.50
CA VAL A 289 -5.95 -1.72 -18.29
C VAL A 289 -5.40 -0.33 -18.60
N SER A 290 -6.29 0.64 -18.79
CA SER A 290 -5.99 2.06 -18.81
C SER A 290 -6.81 2.79 -17.76
N HIS A 291 -6.20 3.78 -17.10
CA HIS A 291 -6.76 4.54 -16.00
C HIS A 291 -6.69 6.04 -16.22
N LEU A 292 -7.64 6.79 -15.63
CA LEU A 292 -7.44 8.22 -15.41
C LEU A 292 -6.73 8.41 -14.07
N VAL A 293 -5.65 9.18 -14.12
CA VAL A 293 -4.80 9.47 -12.95
C VAL A 293 -4.57 10.96 -12.87
N SER A 294 -4.54 11.44 -11.64
CA SER A 294 -4.08 12.78 -11.34
C SER A 294 -2.87 12.71 -10.42
N HIS A 295 -2.02 13.73 -10.44
CA HIS A 295 -0.90 13.85 -9.52
C HIS A 295 -1.11 15.05 -8.62
N ILE A 296 -1.20 14.80 -7.32
CA ILE A 296 -1.40 15.85 -6.31
C ILE A 296 -0.16 15.89 -5.44
N ALA A 297 0.44 17.07 -5.32
CA ALA A 297 1.65 17.27 -4.53
C ALA A 297 1.54 18.52 -3.66
N GLY A 298 2.19 18.47 -2.50
CA GLY A 298 2.29 19.59 -1.56
C GLY A 298 3.60 19.58 -0.81
N THR A 299 3.90 20.66 -0.09
CA THR A 299 5.03 20.70 0.84
C THR A 299 4.51 20.68 2.26
N LEU A 300 4.94 19.72 3.08
CA LEU A 300 4.60 19.66 4.50
C LEU A 300 4.96 20.96 5.21
N THR A 301 4.13 21.39 6.16
CA THR A 301 4.48 22.45 7.12
C THR A 301 5.72 22.05 7.91
N GLU A 302 6.43 23.02 8.50
CA GLU A 302 7.66 22.72 9.23
C GLU A 302 7.43 21.81 10.43
N GLN A 303 6.24 21.94 11.05
CA GLN A 303 5.81 21.20 12.23
C GLN A 303 5.29 19.79 11.90
N ALA A 304 4.73 19.57 10.72
CA ALA A 304 4.16 18.28 10.34
C ALA A 304 5.26 17.22 10.13
N THR A 305 4.98 15.99 10.57
CA THR A 305 5.83 14.82 10.37
C THR A 305 5.26 13.89 9.29
N GLY A 306 6.03 12.88 8.90
CA GLY A 306 5.52 11.81 8.02
C GLY A 306 4.36 11.03 8.65
N PHE A 307 4.28 10.95 9.98
CA PHE A 307 3.18 10.29 10.68
C PHE A 307 1.91 11.14 10.70
N ASP A 308 2.04 12.47 10.76
CA ASP A 308 0.91 13.38 10.57
C ASP A 308 0.35 13.27 9.15
N LEU A 309 1.25 13.14 8.16
CA LEU A 309 0.87 12.90 6.76
C LEU A 309 0.15 11.56 6.59
N LEU A 310 0.69 10.47 7.14
CA LEU A 310 0.01 9.16 7.11
C LEU A 310 -1.37 9.25 7.73
N ARG A 311 -1.50 9.83 8.93
CA ARG A 311 -2.79 10.02 9.60
C ARG A 311 -3.77 10.84 8.76
N ALA A 312 -3.30 11.89 8.08
CA ALA A 312 -4.16 12.75 7.26
C ALA A 312 -4.68 12.02 6.00
N MET A 313 -3.84 11.21 5.37
CA MET A 313 -4.18 10.50 4.14
C MET A 313 -4.95 9.19 4.38
N PHE A 314 -4.78 8.56 5.55
CA PHE A 314 -5.25 7.21 5.79
C PHE A 314 -6.72 7.14 6.27
N PRO A 315 -7.53 6.18 5.77
CA PRO A 315 -7.27 5.32 4.62
C PRO A 315 -7.53 6.07 3.30
N GLY A 316 -7.07 5.50 2.18
CA GLY A 316 -7.20 6.11 0.85
C GLY A 316 -8.63 6.46 0.47
N GLY A 317 -8.82 7.57 -0.25
CA GLY A 317 -10.14 8.01 -0.70
C GLY A 317 -10.82 7.04 -1.66
N THR A 318 -10.04 6.48 -2.59
CA THR A 318 -10.49 5.54 -3.63
C THR A 318 -11.05 4.23 -3.08
N ILE A 319 -10.62 3.82 -1.88
CA ILE A 319 -11.00 2.57 -1.24
C ILE A 319 -12.05 2.73 -0.14
N THR A 320 -12.42 3.97 0.20
CA THR A 320 -13.52 4.29 1.11
C THR A 320 -14.70 4.86 0.34
N GLY A 321 -14.68 6.15 0.04
CA GLY A 321 -15.78 6.91 -0.55
C GLY A 321 -15.82 8.35 -0.08
N VAL A 322 -16.88 9.07 -0.47
CA VAL A 322 -17.05 10.49 -0.16
C VAL A 322 -18.47 10.77 0.36
N PRO A 323 -18.65 11.46 1.51
CA PRO A 323 -17.62 11.88 2.47
C PRO A 323 -16.96 10.71 3.21
N LYS A 324 -15.63 10.77 3.42
CA LYS A 324 -14.81 9.65 3.91
C LYS A 324 -15.35 8.99 5.19
N ILE A 325 -15.58 9.77 6.25
CA ILE A 325 -16.02 9.24 7.56
C ILE A 325 -17.37 8.53 7.45
N ARG A 326 -18.35 9.17 6.80
CA ARG A 326 -19.69 8.58 6.62
C ARG A 326 -19.64 7.29 5.80
N CYS A 327 -18.78 7.23 4.79
CA CYS A 327 -18.57 6.00 4.02
C CYS A 327 -17.99 4.88 4.87
N MET A 328 -17.04 5.18 5.77
CA MET A 328 -16.46 4.18 6.66
C MET A 328 -17.49 3.63 7.67
N GLU A 329 -18.39 4.47 8.17
CA GLU A 329 -19.52 4.03 9.03
C GLU A 329 -20.45 3.07 8.28
N ILE A 330 -20.79 3.40 7.03
CA ILE A 330 -21.65 2.55 6.18
C ILE A 330 -20.93 1.24 5.81
N ILE A 331 -19.63 1.28 5.50
CA ILE A 331 -18.83 0.09 5.24
C ILE A 331 -18.86 -0.85 6.45
N GLU A 332 -18.65 -0.32 7.66
CA GLU A 332 -18.71 -1.09 8.91
C GLU A 332 -20.08 -1.72 9.15
N GLU A 333 -21.16 -1.05 8.73
CA GLU A 333 -22.52 -1.56 8.85
C GLU A 333 -22.85 -2.65 7.80
N LEU A 334 -22.32 -2.50 6.58
CA LEU A 334 -22.71 -3.31 5.43
C LEU A 334 -21.78 -4.50 5.15
N GLU A 335 -20.52 -4.45 5.60
CA GLU A 335 -19.57 -5.56 5.47
C GLU A 335 -19.62 -6.47 6.71
N PRO A 336 -19.65 -7.81 6.54
CA PRO A 336 -19.82 -8.73 7.66
C PRO A 336 -18.57 -8.88 8.53
N VAL A 337 -17.40 -8.50 8.00
CA VAL A 337 -16.09 -8.67 8.61
C VAL A 337 -15.26 -7.42 8.42
N ARG A 338 -14.40 -7.12 9.40
CA ARG A 338 -13.41 -6.06 9.28
C ARG A 338 -12.40 -6.37 8.18
N ARG A 339 -11.89 -5.32 7.54
CA ARG A 339 -11.02 -5.43 6.37
C ARG A 339 -9.61 -5.88 6.71
N GLY A 340 -9.11 -5.59 7.91
CA GLY A 340 -7.74 -5.90 8.27
C GLY A 340 -6.76 -5.25 7.28
N PRO A 341 -5.77 -5.98 6.73
CA PRO A 341 -4.79 -5.42 5.80
C PRO A 341 -5.38 -5.01 4.45
N TYR A 342 -6.56 -5.52 4.08
CA TYR A 342 -7.20 -5.15 2.82
C TYR A 342 -7.55 -3.67 2.82
N THR A 343 -7.19 -2.94 1.76
CA THR A 343 -7.32 -1.47 1.66
C THR A 343 -6.58 -0.68 2.75
N GLY A 344 -5.68 -1.33 3.48
CA GLY A 344 -4.68 -0.69 4.30
C GLY A 344 -3.50 -0.18 3.47
N SER A 345 -2.28 -0.26 3.98
CA SER A 345 -1.08 0.10 3.23
C SER A 345 0.10 -0.77 3.62
N MET A 346 0.98 -1.06 2.67
CA MET A 346 2.23 -1.79 2.86
C MET A 346 3.36 -0.93 2.28
N GLY A 347 4.47 -0.78 3.00
CA GLY A 347 5.60 0.04 2.54
C GLY A 347 6.68 0.25 3.58
#